data_AF-A1ZUN5-F1
#
_entry.id   AF-A1ZUN5-F1
#
_cell.length_a   1.000
_cell.length_b   1.000
_cell.length_c   1.000
_cell.angle_alpha   90.00
_cell.angle_beta   90.00
_cell.angle_gamma   90.00
#
_symmetry.space_group_name_H-M   'P 1'
#
loop_
_entity.id
_entity.type
_entity.pdbx_description
1 polymer ?
#
loop_
_entity_poly.entity_id
_entity_poly.type
_entity_poly.pdbx_seq_one_letter_code
_entity_poly.pdbx_strand_id
1 'polypeptide(L)'
;MIKKSVFLICFFGAMLVLEEKANAQKKRKPKTIEVLTPKVTLDLGYLRKDDINATDFAFDAQAKNYLLLMACDKYKYWRPLNNPVKDAQDVKKVLLQKYGFQQENVFELMNEEVTAIKVEKAFDQLSELGNNRDNLIIYYSGHGHYDKKYDEGFWVPVDGRTSYQSSYIRNADITKYIKRLKFKHVFLIVDACFSGSLFVKGRRGYEEKVESLKSRWGFASGSLEFVSDGKKGENSPFAKHLLNYLRGSVQDKFPVSQLIQAVKVAVANNTKQVPVGRPLQGVGDAGGEFIFYNHQGKDHSKK
;
A
#
# COMPACT_ATOMS: atom_id res chain seq x y z
N MET A 1 59.97 -52.46 -28.99
CA MET A 1 58.67 -52.75 -29.65
C MET A 1 58.10 -54.02 -29.03
N ILE A 2 57.05 -53.87 -28.23
CA ILE A 2 56.40 -54.96 -27.48
C ILE A 2 55.00 -55.14 -28.10
N LYS A 3 54.71 -56.35 -28.61
CA LYS A 3 53.34 -56.81 -28.88
C LYS A 3 52.80 -57.42 -27.59
N LYS A 4 51.65 -56.95 -27.10
CA LYS A 4 50.92 -57.58 -25.99
C LYS A 4 49.51 -57.95 -26.45
N SER A 5 49.26 -59.25 -26.39
CA SER A 5 47.97 -59.91 -26.44
C SER A 5 47.14 -59.55 -25.21
N VAL A 6 45.82 -59.43 -25.38
CA VAL A 6 44.85 -59.42 -24.27
C VAL A 6 43.78 -60.46 -24.58
N PHE A 7 43.62 -61.40 -23.66
CA PHE A 7 42.65 -62.48 -23.67
C PHE A 7 41.70 -62.27 -22.47
N LEU A 8 40.50 -61.82 -22.79
CA LEU A 8 39.18 -62.31 -22.37
C LEU A 8 39.00 -63.10 -21.03
N ILE A 9 38.06 -62.57 -20.21
CA ILE A 9 36.91 -63.23 -19.51
C ILE A 9 36.92 -63.55 -17.98
N CYS A 10 35.90 -62.94 -17.33
CA CYS A 10 34.92 -63.44 -16.33
C CYS A 10 35.13 -63.44 -14.78
N PHE A 11 34.31 -62.59 -14.14
CA PHE A 11 33.21 -62.83 -13.16
C PHE A 11 33.40 -63.30 -11.69
N PHE A 12 32.62 -62.62 -10.83
CA PHE A 12 31.88 -63.02 -9.60
C PHE A 12 32.49 -62.90 -8.19
N GLY A 13 31.79 -62.11 -7.34
CA GLY A 13 31.58 -62.30 -5.87
C GLY A 13 32.73 -61.94 -4.92
N ALA A 14 32.55 -61.53 -3.66
CA ALA A 14 31.40 -61.22 -2.83
C ALA A 14 31.90 -60.55 -1.52
N MET A 15 31.07 -59.67 -0.95
CA MET A 15 30.77 -59.51 0.49
C MET A 15 31.93 -59.40 1.51
N LEU A 16 32.17 -58.17 2.00
CA LEU A 16 32.86 -57.95 3.28
C LEU A 16 31.82 -57.61 4.36
N VAL A 17 31.64 -58.54 5.29
CA VAL A 17 30.94 -58.33 6.57
C VAL A 17 31.93 -57.67 7.53
N LEU A 18 31.57 -56.53 8.11
CA LEU A 18 32.26 -55.95 9.27
C LEU A 18 31.27 -55.85 10.42
N GLU A 19 31.53 -56.66 11.45
CA GLU A 19 30.82 -56.72 12.71
C GLU A 19 31.48 -55.80 13.75
N GLU A 20 30.67 -55.36 14.72
CA GLU A 20 30.80 -54.18 15.56
C GLU A 20 32.00 -54.14 16.53
N LYS A 21 32.50 -52.92 16.78
CA LYS A 21 32.94 -52.50 18.13
C LYS A 21 32.23 -51.23 18.54
N ALA A 22 31.29 -51.39 19.47
CA ALA A 22 30.58 -50.32 20.15
C ALA A 22 31.57 -49.35 20.84
N ASN A 23 31.52 -48.08 20.47
CA ASN A 23 32.18 -47.01 21.21
C ASN A 23 31.11 -46.02 21.70
N ALA A 24 30.83 -46.06 23.00
CA ALA A 24 29.81 -45.26 23.65
C ALA A 24 30.20 -43.76 23.65
N GLN A 25 29.71 -43.01 22.66
CA GLN A 25 29.70 -41.55 22.73
C GLN A 25 28.66 -41.11 23.77
N LYS A 26 29.14 -40.64 24.93
CA LYS A 26 28.34 -39.92 25.92
C LYS A 26 27.59 -38.76 25.24
N LYS A 27 26.28 -38.90 25.01
CA LYS A 27 25.38 -37.80 24.62
C LYS A 27 25.46 -36.71 25.69
N ARG A 28 26.08 -35.58 25.38
CA ARG A 28 26.00 -34.37 26.22
C ARG A 28 24.54 -33.92 26.21
N LYS A 29 23.88 -33.96 27.37
CA LYS A 29 22.54 -33.37 27.54
C LYS A 29 22.60 -31.89 27.14
N PRO A 30 21.65 -31.35 26.35
CA PRO A 30 21.59 -29.92 26.11
C PRO A 30 21.43 -29.21 27.46
N LYS A 31 22.34 -28.28 27.77
CA LYS A 31 22.13 -27.34 28.88
C LYS A 31 21.08 -26.34 28.42
N THR A 32 19.84 -26.54 28.84
CA THR A 32 18.82 -25.50 28.77
C THR A 32 19.29 -24.34 29.65
N ILE A 33 19.58 -23.19 29.04
CA ILE A 33 19.76 -21.94 29.78
C ILE A 33 18.37 -21.32 29.83
N GLU A 34 17.70 -21.39 30.98
CA GLU A 34 16.54 -20.55 31.24
C GLU A 34 17.04 -19.11 31.34
N VAL A 35 16.83 -18.34 30.28
CA VAL A 35 17.00 -16.89 30.33
C VAL A 35 15.86 -16.35 31.18
N LEU A 36 16.13 -16.12 32.46
CA LEU A 36 15.25 -15.31 33.32
C LEU A 36 15.20 -13.91 32.71
N THR A 37 14.18 -13.63 31.91
CA THR A 37 13.86 -12.26 31.53
C THR A 37 13.57 -11.50 32.81
N PRO A 38 14.19 -10.32 33.04
CA PRO A 38 13.85 -9.51 34.19
C PRO A 38 12.37 -9.16 34.10
N LYS A 39 11.57 -9.62 35.07
CA LYS A 39 10.25 -9.04 35.32
C LYS A 39 10.50 -7.61 35.79
N VAL A 40 10.35 -6.66 34.88
CA VAL A 40 10.30 -5.25 35.22
C VAL A 40 8.94 -5.00 35.85
N THR A 41 8.90 -4.96 37.18
CA THR A 41 7.74 -4.49 37.92
C THR A 41 7.83 -2.97 37.98
N LEU A 42 7.02 -2.29 37.18
CA LEU A 42 6.85 -0.84 37.29
C LEU A 42 6.00 -0.55 38.53
N ASP A 43 6.63 0.01 39.56
CA ASP A 43 5.91 0.58 40.70
C ASP A 43 5.28 1.91 40.28
N LEU A 44 3.97 1.89 40.05
CA LEU A 44 3.17 3.04 39.63
C LEU A 44 2.63 3.84 40.84
N GLY A 45 3.14 3.59 42.05
CA GLY A 45 2.72 4.28 43.28
C GLY A 45 2.91 5.81 43.28
N TYR A 46 3.61 6.35 42.28
CA TYR A 46 3.83 7.79 42.08
C TYR A 46 2.85 8.47 41.12
N LEU A 47 2.01 7.71 40.39
CA LEU A 47 1.04 8.29 39.46
C LEU A 47 -0.30 8.47 40.17
N ARG A 48 -0.82 9.70 40.20
CA ARG A 48 -2.18 9.94 40.70
C ARG A 48 -3.16 9.25 39.75
N LYS A 49 -4.23 8.66 40.29
CA LYS A 49 -5.29 8.02 39.51
C LYS A 49 -5.91 8.92 38.44
N ASP A 50 -5.78 10.23 38.61
CA ASP A 50 -6.36 11.26 37.74
C ASP A 50 -5.43 11.66 36.57
N ASP A 51 -4.16 11.24 36.61
CA ASP A 51 -3.15 11.54 35.59
C ASP A 51 -3.03 10.43 34.52
N ILE A 52 -3.86 9.39 34.63
CA ILE A 52 -3.83 8.20 33.76
C ILE A 52 -4.99 8.28 32.77
N ASN A 53 -4.70 8.60 31.51
CA ASN A 53 -5.68 8.39 30.44
C ASN A 53 -5.66 6.92 30.00
N ALA A 54 -6.85 6.35 29.71
CA ALA A 54 -6.98 4.99 29.18
C ALA A 54 -6.19 4.77 27.85
N THR A 55 -5.76 5.84 27.20
CA THR A 55 -4.88 5.82 26.03
C THR A 55 -3.42 5.46 26.34
N ASP A 56 -2.97 5.66 27.58
CA ASP A 56 -1.57 5.49 27.97
C ASP A 56 -1.19 4.01 28.18
N PHE A 57 -2.19 3.13 28.26
CA PHE A 57 -2.03 1.68 28.41
C PHE A 57 -2.36 0.84 27.17
N ALA A 58 -2.46 1.45 25.98
CA ALA A 58 -2.60 0.70 24.73
C ALA A 58 -1.27 0.07 24.27
N PHE A 59 -0.65 -0.72 25.13
CA PHE A 59 0.69 -1.32 24.96
C PHE A 59 0.74 -2.49 23.96
N ASP A 60 -0.36 -2.81 23.26
CA ASP A 60 -0.34 -3.93 22.30
C ASP A 60 -1.34 -3.81 21.12
N ALA A 61 -1.86 -2.62 20.83
CA ALA A 61 -2.73 -2.45 19.67
C ALA A 61 -1.88 -2.37 18.39
N GLN A 62 -1.87 -3.45 17.60
CA GLN A 62 -1.27 -3.49 16.27
C GLN A 62 -1.85 -2.38 15.38
N ALA A 63 -0.98 -1.71 14.61
CA ALA A 63 -1.41 -0.69 13.65
C ALA A 63 -2.40 -1.27 12.63
N LYS A 64 -3.51 -0.57 12.40
CA LYS A 64 -4.54 -0.97 11.44
C LYS A 64 -4.34 -0.30 10.10
N ASN A 65 -4.73 -0.99 9.03
CA ASN A 65 -4.76 -0.45 7.68
C ASN A 65 -6.21 -0.15 7.27
N TYR A 66 -6.47 1.11 6.92
CA TYR A 66 -7.74 1.62 6.45
C TYR A 66 -7.69 1.90 4.95
N LEU A 67 -8.81 1.72 4.27
CA LEU A 67 -8.93 1.96 2.83
C LEU A 67 -10.16 2.80 2.53
N LEU A 68 -9.98 3.93 1.86
CA LEU A 68 -11.06 4.71 1.27
C LEU A 68 -11.04 4.57 -0.25
N LEU A 69 -12.10 4.01 -0.83
CA LEU A 69 -12.29 3.87 -2.27
C LEU A 69 -13.36 4.86 -2.73
N MET A 70 -13.04 5.63 -3.75
CA MET A 70 -13.95 6.56 -4.42
C MET A 70 -13.86 6.32 -5.92
N ALA A 71 -14.91 5.82 -6.54
CA ALA A 71 -14.87 5.57 -7.98
C ALA A 71 -16.20 5.85 -8.67
N CYS A 72 -16.15 6.51 -9.83
CA CYS A 72 -17.35 6.93 -10.55
C CYS A 72 -17.25 6.59 -12.05
N ASP A 73 -18.18 5.74 -12.51
CA ASP A 73 -18.34 5.41 -13.93
C ASP A 73 -19.52 6.20 -14.53
N LYS A 74 -20.61 6.31 -13.77
CA LYS A 74 -21.95 6.71 -14.24
C LYS A 74 -22.27 8.17 -13.98
N TYR A 75 -21.54 9.07 -14.61
CA TYR A 75 -21.74 10.52 -14.49
C TYR A 75 -23.09 11.01 -15.04
N LYS A 76 -23.70 11.98 -14.35
CA LYS A 76 -24.97 12.61 -14.79
C LYS A 76 -24.77 13.62 -15.92
N TYR A 77 -23.67 14.37 -15.87
CA TYR A 77 -23.42 15.50 -16.78
C TYR A 77 -22.10 15.38 -17.56
N TRP A 78 -21.30 14.35 -17.27
CA TRP A 78 -20.08 14.04 -17.99
C TRP A 78 -20.25 12.74 -18.77
N ARG A 79 -19.38 12.51 -19.75
CA ARG A 79 -19.35 11.21 -20.44
C ARG A 79 -19.02 10.10 -19.44
N PRO A 80 -19.72 8.96 -19.48
CA PRO A 80 -19.42 7.85 -18.58
C PRO A 80 -18.02 7.30 -18.85
N LEU A 81 -17.43 6.72 -17.81
CA LEU A 81 -16.20 5.93 -17.87
C LEU A 81 -16.55 4.44 -17.78
N ASN A 82 -15.63 3.57 -18.17
CA ASN A 82 -15.84 2.13 -18.24
C ASN A 82 -15.28 1.38 -17.04
N ASN A 83 -14.14 1.82 -16.50
CA ASN A 83 -13.35 1.01 -15.57
C ASN A 83 -13.11 1.58 -14.15
N PRO A 84 -13.43 2.84 -13.76
CA PRO A 84 -13.10 3.33 -12.42
C PRO A 84 -13.57 2.45 -11.25
N VAL A 85 -14.83 2.00 -11.26
CA VAL A 85 -15.34 1.12 -10.19
C VAL A 85 -14.62 -0.23 -10.21
N LYS A 86 -14.39 -0.79 -11.40
CA LYS A 86 -13.65 -2.05 -11.53
C LYS A 86 -12.22 -1.92 -11.00
N ASP A 87 -11.52 -0.83 -11.32
CA ASP A 87 -10.17 -0.56 -10.87
C ASP A 87 -10.11 -0.46 -9.34
N ALA A 88 -11.04 0.27 -8.72
CA ALA A 88 -11.14 0.36 -7.27
C ALA A 88 -11.42 -1.01 -6.61
N GLN A 89 -12.31 -1.82 -7.17
CA GLN A 89 -12.60 -3.17 -6.66
C GLN A 89 -11.40 -4.11 -6.79
N ASP A 90 -10.66 -4.04 -7.90
CA ASP A 90 -9.46 -4.84 -8.12
C ASP A 90 -8.32 -4.46 -7.16
N VAL A 91 -8.19 -3.15 -6.85
CA VAL A 91 -7.25 -2.64 -5.84
C VAL A 91 -7.65 -3.10 -4.45
N LYS A 92 -8.94 -2.99 -4.08
CA LYS A 92 -9.47 -3.51 -2.81
C LYS A 92 -9.09 -4.97 -2.63
N LYS A 93 -9.37 -5.79 -3.64
CA LYS A 93 -9.14 -7.24 -3.60
C LYS A 93 -7.69 -7.57 -3.31
N VAL A 94 -6.73 -6.96 -4.01
CA VAL A 94 -5.30 -7.25 -3.76
C VAL A 94 -4.84 -6.77 -2.39
N LEU A 95 -5.33 -5.60 -1.93
CA LEU A 95 -4.96 -5.06 -0.62
C LEU A 95 -5.48 -5.95 0.54
N LEU A 96 -6.73 -6.41 0.45
CA LEU A 96 -7.30 -7.34 1.43
C LEU A 96 -6.58 -8.70 1.42
N GLN A 97 -6.29 -9.24 0.23
CA GLN A 97 -5.72 -10.59 0.11
C GLN A 97 -4.24 -10.68 0.50
N LYS A 98 -3.49 -9.58 0.37
CA LYS A 98 -2.02 -9.65 0.40
C LYS A 98 -1.36 -8.65 1.34
N TYR A 99 -2.01 -7.52 1.64
CA TYR A 99 -1.36 -6.39 2.29
C TYR A 99 -1.93 -6.04 3.67
N GLY A 100 -2.62 -6.97 4.31
CA GLY A 100 -3.08 -6.84 5.70
C GLY A 100 -4.15 -5.76 5.88
N PHE A 101 -4.93 -5.48 4.84
CA PHE A 101 -6.16 -4.70 4.97
C PHE A 101 -7.30 -5.63 5.38
N GLN A 102 -8.22 -5.12 6.19
CA GLN A 102 -9.37 -5.86 6.70
C GLN A 102 -10.66 -5.22 6.20
N GLN A 103 -11.67 -6.04 5.87
CA GLN A 103 -12.90 -5.58 5.21
C GLN A 103 -13.68 -4.55 6.06
N GLU A 104 -13.63 -4.67 7.38
CA GLU A 104 -14.24 -3.75 8.35
C GLU A 104 -13.62 -2.34 8.36
N ASN A 105 -12.41 -2.18 7.82
CA ASN A 105 -11.73 -0.88 7.72
C ASN A 105 -11.78 -0.30 6.29
N VAL A 106 -12.67 -0.83 5.44
CA VAL A 106 -12.87 -0.35 4.06
C VAL A 106 -14.11 0.54 3.97
N PHE A 107 -13.92 1.72 3.39
CA PHE A 107 -14.93 2.72 3.11
C PHE A 107 -15.07 2.85 1.59
N GLU A 108 -16.29 2.74 1.06
CA GLU A 108 -16.52 2.71 -0.39
C GLU A 108 -17.59 3.73 -0.78
N LEU A 109 -17.24 4.64 -1.69
CA LEU A 109 -18.15 5.53 -2.40
C LEU A 109 -18.06 5.18 -3.90
N MET A 110 -19.13 4.61 -4.45
CA MET A 110 -19.19 4.16 -5.83
C MET A 110 -20.31 4.88 -6.58
N ASN A 111 -20.05 5.32 -7.81
CA ASN A 111 -21.04 5.94 -8.70
C ASN A 111 -21.87 7.05 -8.00
N GLU A 112 -23.16 6.81 -7.79
CA GLU A 112 -24.11 7.74 -7.16
C GLU A 112 -23.69 8.23 -5.77
N GLU A 113 -22.83 7.47 -5.09
CA GLU A 113 -22.31 7.82 -3.78
C GLU A 113 -21.15 8.82 -3.83
N VAL A 114 -20.51 9.02 -5.00
CA VAL A 114 -19.39 9.94 -5.18
C VAL A 114 -19.93 11.37 -5.39
N THR A 115 -20.44 11.96 -4.31
CA THR A 115 -20.86 13.37 -4.26
C THR A 115 -19.90 14.17 -3.37
N ALA A 116 -19.78 15.49 -3.59
CA ALA A 116 -18.91 16.34 -2.78
C ALA A 116 -19.20 16.20 -1.27
N ILE A 117 -20.48 16.17 -0.90
CA ILE A 117 -20.94 16.03 0.50
C ILE A 117 -20.53 14.67 1.08
N LYS A 118 -20.73 13.57 0.34
CA LYS A 118 -20.40 12.23 0.85
C LYS A 118 -18.88 12.03 0.96
N VAL A 119 -18.11 12.59 0.02
CA VAL A 119 -16.65 12.59 0.08
C VAL A 119 -16.17 13.33 1.33
N GLU A 120 -16.65 14.56 1.57
CA GLU A 120 -16.29 15.33 2.76
C GLU A 120 -16.63 14.58 4.05
N LYS A 121 -17.84 14.01 4.15
CA LYS A 121 -18.26 13.18 5.30
C LYS A 121 -17.35 11.96 5.51
N ALA A 122 -16.91 11.29 4.45
CA ALA A 122 -15.99 10.16 4.57
C ALA A 122 -14.63 10.59 5.16
N PHE A 123 -14.12 11.75 4.73
CA PHE A 123 -12.89 12.31 5.31
C PHE A 123 -13.07 12.73 6.78
N ASP A 124 -14.20 13.34 7.13
CA ASP A 124 -14.49 13.70 8.53
C ASP A 124 -14.56 12.45 9.42
N GLN A 125 -15.28 11.41 8.99
CA GLN A 125 -15.36 10.14 9.71
C GLN A 125 -13.97 9.50 9.90
N LEU A 126 -13.13 9.50 8.86
CA LEU A 126 -11.76 8.98 8.94
C LEU A 126 -10.88 9.82 9.88
N SER A 127 -11.14 11.13 10.01
CA SER A 127 -10.40 12.01 10.93
C SER A 127 -10.72 11.71 12.41
N GLU A 128 -11.90 11.17 12.68
CA GLU A 128 -12.35 10.74 14.00
C GLU A 128 -11.85 9.34 14.36
N LEU A 129 -11.85 8.42 13.39
CA LEU A 129 -11.46 7.01 13.59
C LEU A 129 -9.95 6.78 13.65
N GLY A 130 -9.18 7.43 12.76
CA GLY A 130 -7.74 7.18 12.64
C GLY A 130 -6.93 7.69 13.83
N ASN A 131 -5.83 7.00 14.17
CA ASN A 131 -4.85 7.47 15.14
C ASN A 131 -3.43 7.52 14.55
N ASN A 132 -2.46 7.99 15.33
CA ASN A 132 -1.06 8.21 14.92
C ASN A 132 -0.22 6.93 14.73
N ARG A 133 -0.82 5.75 14.82
CA ARG A 133 -0.18 4.45 14.52
C ARG A 133 -0.76 3.81 13.25
N ASP A 134 -2.03 4.09 12.96
CA ASP A 134 -2.75 3.49 11.84
C ASP A 134 -2.33 4.09 10.49
N ASN A 135 -2.66 3.36 9.43
CA ASN A 135 -2.37 3.75 8.06
C ASN A 135 -3.65 3.86 7.23
N LEU A 136 -3.62 4.72 6.22
CA LEU A 136 -4.73 4.90 5.29
C LEU A 136 -4.23 4.90 3.85
N ILE A 137 -4.86 4.09 3.00
CA ILE A 137 -4.80 4.26 1.55
C ILE A 137 -6.11 4.92 1.08
N ILE A 138 -5.99 5.93 0.24
CA ILE A 138 -7.12 6.58 -0.43
C ILE A 138 -6.96 6.32 -1.92
N TYR A 139 -7.95 5.70 -2.56
CA TYR A 139 -7.95 5.45 -3.99
C TYR A 139 -9.13 6.19 -4.64
N TYR A 140 -8.82 7.13 -5.53
CA TYR A 140 -9.80 7.80 -6.37
C TYR A 140 -9.63 7.37 -7.83
N SER A 141 -10.72 7.03 -8.52
CA SER A 141 -10.73 6.87 -9.97
C SER A 141 -11.96 7.52 -10.59
N GLY A 142 -11.77 8.32 -11.64
CA GLY A 142 -12.84 9.07 -12.26
C GLY A 142 -12.34 10.22 -13.13
N HIS A 143 -13.25 11.14 -13.47
CA HIS A 143 -12.91 12.37 -14.15
C HIS A 143 -12.18 13.35 -13.22
N GLY A 144 -11.12 13.94 -13.76
CA GLY A 144 -10.49 15.12 -13.20
C GLY A 144 -10.64 16.30 -14.15
N HIS A 145 -10.70 17.49 -13.60
CA HIS A 145 -10.75 18.74 -14.37
C HIS A 145 -9.67 19.68 -13.86
N TYR A 146 -9.09 20.48 -14.76
CA TYR A 146 -8.13 21.51 -14.38
C TYR A 146 -8.52 22.83 -15.00
N ASP A 147 -8.72 23.83 -14.15
CA ASP A 147 -9.00 25.18 -14.58
C ASP A 147 -7.69 25.96 -14.69
N LYS A 148 -7.30 26.28 -15.92
CA LYS A 148 -6.09 27.05 -16.22
C LYS A 148 -6.14 28.50 -15.75
N LYS A 149 -7.34 29.09 -15.65
CA LYS A 149 -7.52 30.49 -15.20
C LYS A 149 -7.26 30.61 -13.70
N TYR A 150 -7.64 29.61 -12.93
CA TYR A 150 -7.42 29.58 -11.48
C TYR A 150 -6.21 28.75 -11.04
N ASP A 151 -5.52 28.07 -11.97
CA ASP A 151 -4.43 27.14 -11.68
C ASP A 151 -4.84 26.09 -10.63
N GLU A 152 -6.05 25.54 -10.76
CA GLU A 152 -6.66 24.65 -9.78
C GLU A 152 -7.15 23.36 -10.41
N GLY A 153 -6.88 22.24 -9.74
CA GLY A 153 -7.35 20.92 -10.14
C GLY A 153 -8.56 20.47 -9.32
N PHE A 154 -9.40 19.65 -9.94
CA PHE A 154 -10.66 19.24 -9.36
C PHE A 154 -10.91 17.75 -9.60
N TRP A 155 -11.53 17.10 -8.63
CA TRP A 155 -12.16 15.80 -8.80
C TRP A 155 -13.62 16.02 -9.15
N VAL A 156 -14.09 15.37 -10.21
CA VAL A 156 -15.47 15.52 -10.67
C VAL A 156 -16.34 14.46 -9.98
N PRO A 157 -17.32 14.87 -9.15
CA PRO A 157 -18.28 13.95 -8.57
C PRO A 157 -19.36 13.56 -9.60
N VAL A 158 -20.18 12.57 -9.27
CA VAL A 158 -21.23 12.02 -10.15
C VAL A 158 -22.24 13.08 -10.62
N ASP A 159 -22.51 14.07 -9.76
CA ASP A 159 -23.41 15.20 -9.98
C ASP A 159 -22.69 16.49 -10.40
N GLY A 160 -21.37 16.41 -10.65
CA GLY A 160 -20.57 17.52 -11.14
C GLY A 160 -21.06 18.01 -12.50
N ARG A 161 -21.51 19.26 -12.59
CA ARG A 161 -22.03 19.85 -13.83
C ARG A 161 -20.92 20.45 -14.67
N THR A 162 -20.88 20.16 -15.97
CA THR A 162 -19.90 20.72 -16.92
C THR A 162 -19.94 22.26 -17.01
N SER A 163 -21.07 22.87 -16.66
CA SER A 163 -21.29 24.32 -16.67
C SER A 163 -20.94 25.02 -15.37
N TYR A 164 -20.76 24.30 -14.25
CA TYR A 164 -20.55 24.89 -12.91
C TYR A 164 -19.48 24.14 -12.12
N GLN A 165 -18.23 24.63 -12.17
CA GLN A 165 -17.11 24.03 -11.45
C GLN A 165 -17.25 24.07 -9.91
N SER A 166 -18.11 24.94 -9.37
CA SER A 166 -18.43 24.96 -7.93
C SER A 166 -19.06 23.65 -7.43
N SER A 167 -19.56 22.81 -8.34
CA SER A 167 -20.04 21.45 -8.03
C SER A 167 -18.91 20.41 -7.92
N TYR A 168 -17.66 20.76 -8.22
CA TYR A 168 -16.52 19.84 -8.15
C TYR A 168 -15.80 19.94 -6.81
N ILE A 169 -14.95 18.95 -6.52
CA ILE A 169 -14.14 18.94 -5.30
C ILE A 169 -12.74 19.44 -5.65
N ARG A 170 -12.31 20.55 -5.04
CA ARG A 170 -10.98 21.13 -5.30
C ARG A 170 -9.87 20.26 -4.71
N ASN A 171 -8.73 20.20 -5.39
CA ASN A 171 -7.51 19.61 -4.86
C ASN A 171 -7.07 20.32 -3.56
N ALA A 172 -7.26 21.64 -3.48
CA ALA A 172 -7.07 22.39 -2.24
C ALA A 172 -7.93 21.90 -1.06
N ASP A 173 -9.13 21.37 -1.30
CA ASP A 173 -9.97 20.84 -0.22
C ASP A 173 -9.53 19.42 0.18
N ILE A 174 -9.15 18.57 -0.80
CA ILE A 174 -8.56 17.26 -0.52
C ILE A 174 -7.29 17.38 0.35
N THR A 175 -6.41 18.34 0.04
CA THR A 175 -5.20 18.57 0.85
C THR A 175 -5.53 19.02 2.27
N LYS A 176 -6.54 19.90 2.47
CA LYS A 176 -7.03 20.26 3.80
C LYS A 176 -7.58 19.05 4.56
N TYR A 177 -8.36 18.19 3.90
CA TYR A 177 -8.89 16.98 4.51
C TYR A 177 -7.75 16.05 4.96
N ILE A 178 -6.77 15.78 4.08
CA ILE A 178 -5.60 14.95 4.39
C ILE A 178 -4.77 15.53 5.55
N LYS A 179 -4.66 16.87 5.63
CA LYS A 179 -3.94 17.54 6.73
C LYS A 179 -4.60 17.29 8.09
N ARG A 180 -5.94 17.19 8.15
CA ARG A 180 -6.70 16.93 9.38
C ARG A 180 -6.63 15.48 9.85
N LEU A 181 -6.28 14.54 8.96
CA LEU A 181 -6.17 13.13 9.29
C LEU A 181 -5.05 12.84 10.30
N LYS A 182 -5.37 12.03 11.32
CA LYS A 182 -4.46 11.62 12.41
C LYS A 182 -3.57 10.42 12.06
N PHE A 183 -3.88 9.68 11.00
CA PHE A 183 -3.12 8.52 10.51
C PHE A 183 -1.61 8.77 10.46
N LYS A 184 -0.82 7.76 10.80
CA LYS A 184 0.64 7.81 10.68
C LYS A 184 1.04 7.95 9.22
N HIS A 185 0.55 7.06 8.38
CA HIS A 185 0.83 7.04 6.96
C HIS A 185 -0.46 7.23 6.16
N VAL A 186 -0.48 8.19 5.24
CA VAL A 186 -1.55 8.33 4.25
C VAL A 186 -0.94 8.25 2.86
N PHE A 187 -1.45 7.33 2.05
CA PHE A 187 -1.07 7.19 0.66
C PHE A 187 -2.29 7.40 -0.24
N LEU A 188 -2.29 8.53 -0.95
CA LEU A 188 -3.33 8.92 -1.91
C LEU A 188 -2.94 8.42 -3.30
N ILE A 189 -3.81 7.65 -3.93
CA ILE A 189 -3.69 7.18 -5.32
C ILE A 189 -4.84 7.78 -6.12
N VAL A 190 -4.53 8.48 -7.20
CA VAL A 190 -5.50 9.21 -8.03
C VAL A 190 -5.36 8.76 -9.47
N ASP A 191 -6.33 8.01 -9.96
CA ASP A 191 -6.42 7.60 -11.35
C ASP A 191 -7.45 8.46 -12.09
N ALA A 192 -7.03 9.69 -12.40
CA ALA A 192 -7.85 10.70 -13.04
C ALA A 192 -6.98 11.69 -13.84
N CYS A 193 -7.57 12.32 -14.85
CA CYS A 193 -6.88 13.35 -15.63
C CYS A 193 -6.48 14.54 -14.74
N PHE A 194 -5.35 15.17 -15.04
CA PHE A 194 -4.86 16.38 -14.34
C PHE A 194 -4.65 16.23 -12.82
N SER A 195 -4.61 15.01 -12.31
CA SER A 195 -4.44 14.70 -10.89
C SER A 195 -3.06 15.12 -10.36
N GLY A 196 -2.05 15.27 -11.23
CA GLY A 196 -0.73 15.75 -10.83
C GLY A 196 -0.66 17.22 -10.43
N SER A 197 -1.71 18.02 -10.65
CA SER A 197 -1.84 19.37 -10.09
C SER A 197 -1.88 19.38 -8.56
N LEU A 198 -2.11 18.22 -7.92
CA LEU A 198 -1.95 18.03 -6.47
C LEU A 198 -0.51 18.28 -5.97
N PHE A 199 0.50 18.30 -6.87
CA PHE A 199 1.90 18.34 -6.50
C PHE A 199 2.59 19.67 -6.79
N VAL A 200 3.08 20.33 -5.76
CA VAL A 200 4.03 21.45 -5.88
C VAL A 200 5.44 20.90 -6.20
N LYS A 201 6.26 21.66 -6.96
CA LYS A 201 7.64 21.26 -7.32
C LYS A 201 8.56 21.27 -6.09
N GLY A 202 9.33 20.21 -5.90
CA GLY A 202 10.37 20.10 -4.88
C GLY A 202 11.20 18.83 -5.08
N ARG A 203 12.46 18.82 -4.64
CA ARG A 203 13.35 17.65 -4.64
C ARG A 203 13.60 17.19 -3.20
N ARG A 204 13.71 15.89 -2.96
CA ARG A 204 14.07 15.30 -1.66
C ARG A 204 15.10 14.18 -1.84
N GLY A 205 15.96 13.99 -0.84
CA GLY A 205 16.86 12.84 -0.66
C GLY A 205 16.27 11.76 0.27
N TYR A 206 16.92 10.60 0.31
CA TYR A 206 16.52 9.40 1.06
C TYR A 206 16.93 9.47 2.55
N GLU A 207 16.13 8.88 3.45
CA GLU A 207 16.43 8.76 4.89
C GLU A 207 16.23 7.30 5.36
N GLU A 208 17.05 6.81 6.30
CA GLU A 208 17.02 5.41 6.76
C GLU A 208 15.85 5.06 7.70
N LYS A 209 15.12 6.06 8.24
CA LYS A 209 14.05 5.85 9.24
C LYS A 209 12.65 6.24 8.76
N VAL A 210 12.39 6.13 7.46
CA VAL A 210 11.13 6.57 6.81
C VAL A 210 9.87 5.93 7.40
N GLU A 211 9.90 4.71 7.89
CA GLU A 211 8.70 4.08 8.48
C GLU A 211 8.33 4.67 9.85
N SER A 212 9.29 5.24 10.59
CA SER A 212 9.01 5.80 11.93
C SER A 212 8.30 7.17 11.87
N LEU A 213 8.47 7.88 10.75
CA LEU A 213 8.00 9.25 10.57
C LEU A 213 6.61 9.28 9.94
N LYS A 214 5.81 10.31 10.28
CA LYS A 214 4.50 10.54 9.65
C LYS A 214 4.68 10.76 8.14
N SER A 215 3.83 10.15 7.31
CA SER A 215 3.92 10.27 5.85
C SER A 215 2.61 10.69 5.19
N ARG A 216 2.71 11.53 4.15
CA ARG A 216 1.62 11.95 3.27
C ARG A 216 2.11 11.90 1.82
N TRP A 217 1.88 10.77 1.16
CA TRP A 217 2.30 10.58 -0.24
C TRP A 217 1.10 10.63 -1.18
N GLY A 218 1.33 11.17 -2.38
CA GLY A 218 0.39 11.09 -3.49
C GLY A 218 0.99 10.31 -4.66
N PHE A 219 0.14 9.64 -5.43
CA PHE A 219 0.47 9.00 -6.69
C PHE A 219 -0.66 9.16 -7.71
N ALA A 220 -0.41 9.92 -8.76
CA ALA A 220 -1.36 10.33 -9.78
C ALA A 220 -1.03 9.68 -11.12
N SER A 221 -2.05 9.26 -11.88
CA SER A 221 -1.87 8.60 -13.18
C SER A 221 -1.38 9.52 -14.30
N GLY A 222 -1.55 10.84 -14.16
CA GLY A 222 -1.03 11.82 -15.10
C GLY A 222 -0.72 13.17 -14.46
N SER A 223 0.13 13.97 -15.10
CA SER A 223 0.48 15.31 -14.60
C SER A 223 -0.62 16.34 -14.91
N LEU A 224 -0.53 17.00 -16.08
CA LEU A 224 -1.52 17.95 -16.60
C LEU A 224 -2.10 17.47 -17.93
N GLU A 225 -2.11 16.16 -18.15
CA GLU A 225 -2.58 15.53 -19.38
C GLU A 225 -3.87 14.74 -19.18
N PHE A 226 -4.52 14.42 -20.30
CA PHE A 226 -5.59 13.44 -20.32
C PHE A 226 -5.00 12.04 -20.17
N VAL A 227 -5.59 11.26 -19.28
CA VAL A 227 -5.28 9.85 -19.09
C VAL A 227 -6.40 8.98 -19.68
N SER A 228 -6.02 7.83 -20.20
CA SER A 228 -6.94 6.87 -20.81
C SER A 228 -7.53 5.97 -19.74
N ASP A 229 -8.85 5.80 -19.77
CA ASP A 229 -9.59 4.83 -18.94
C ASP A 229 -9.41 3.37 -19.44
N GLY A 230 -8.84 3.17 -20.64
CA GLY A 230 -8.59 1.85 -21.20
C GLY A 230 -9.81 1.25 -21.89
N LYS A 231 -9.74 -0.04 -22.24
CA LYS A 231 -10.84 -0.76 -22.88
C LYS A 231 -11.83 -1.23 -21.83
N LYS A 232 -13.12 -1.23 -22.17
CA LYS A 232 -14.18 -1.68 -21.27
C LYS A 232 -13.94 -3.10 -20.80
N GLY A 233 -13.98 -3.31 -19.48
CA GLY A 233 -13.79 -4.62 -18.85
C GLY A 233 -12.32 -4.98 -18.60
N GLU A 234 -11.37 -4.15 -19.01
CA GLU A 234 -9.97 -4.24 -18.59
C GLU A 234 -9.75 -3.39 -17.31
N ASN A 235 -8.51 -3.00 -17.02
CA ASN A 235 -8.20 -1.94 -16.07
C ASN A 235 -7.70 -0.72 -16.85
N SER A 236 -7.76 0.47 -16.27
CA SER A 236 -7.02 1.61 -16.84
C SER A 236 -5.53 1.22 -16.99
N PRO A 237 -4.76 1.83 -17.92
CA PRO A 237 -3.34 1.52 -18.05
C PRO A 237 -2.57 1.74 -16.75
N PHE A 238 -2.90 2.78 -15.99
CA PHE A 238 -2.30 3.05 -14.69
C PHE A 238 -2.67 1.97 -13.66
N ALA A 239 -3.96 1.71 -13.47
CA ALA A 239 -4.46 0.70 -12.54
C ALA A 239 -3.92 -0.70 -12.89
N LYS A 240 -3.81 -1.04 -14.18
CA LYS A 240 -3.20 -2.28 -14.66
C LYS A 240 -1.77 -2.44 -14.16
N HIS A 241 -0.92 -1.44 -14.36
CA HIS A 241 0.49 -1.52 -13.94
C HIS A 241 0.63 -1.48 -12.40
N LEU A 242 -0.20 -0.71 -11.71
CA LEU A 242 -0.29 -0.71 -10.24
C LEU A 242 -0.65 -2.11 -9.71
N LEU A 243 -1.73 -2.71 -10.23
CA LEU A 243 -2.19 -4.04 -9.86
C LEU A 243 -1.18 -5.13 -10.19
N ASN A 244 -0.50 -5.04 -11.34
CA ASN A 244 0.54 -5.99 -11.72
C ASN A 244 1.70 -5.98 -10.70
N TYR A 245 2.13 -4.81 -10.25
CA TYR A 245 3.18 -4.72 -9.23
C TYR A 245 2.71 -5.29 -7.89
N LEU A 246 1.52 -4.90 -7.42
CA LEU A 246 0.96 -5.39 -6.14
C LEU A 246 0.74 -6.91 -6.18
N ARG A 247 0.17 -7.45 -7.25
CA ARG A 247 -0.06 -8.90 -7.38
C ARG A 247 1.25 -9.67 -7.53
N GLY A 248 2.19 -9.16 -8.32
CA GLY A 248 3.45 -9.84 -8.66
C GLY A 248 4.58 -9.69 -7.64
N SER A 249 4.53 -8.73 -6.72
CA SER A 249 5.63 -8.52 -5.76
C SER A 249 5.79 -9.72 -4.82
N VAL A 250 6.98 -10.33 -4.81
CA VAL A 250 7.33 -11.45 -3.90
C VAL A 250 8.11 -10.99 -2.67
N GLN A 251 8.40 -9.69 -2.56
CA GLN A 251 9.12 -9.12 -1.41
C GLN A 251 8.24 -9.18 -0.17
N ASP A 252 8.86 -9.45 0.99
CA ASP A 252 8.18 -9.43 2.30
C ASP A 252 7.62 -8.05 2.64
N LYS A 253 8.32 -6.99 2.23
CA LYS A 253 7.84 -5.62 2.33
C LYS A 253 8.49 -4.70 1.30
N PHE A 254 7.82 -3.61 0.96
CA PHE A 254 8.38 -2.54 0.12
C PHE A 254 7.73 -1.18 0.42
N PRO A 255 8.48 -0.06 0.28
CA PRO A 255 7.94 1.28 0.48
C PRO A 255 7.14 1.80 -0.72
N VAL A 256 6.30 2.82 -0.50
CA VAL A 256 5.55 3.50 -1.56
C VAL A 256 6.44 4.09 -2.65
N SER A 257 7.62 4.62 -2.33
CA SER A 257 8.56 5.16 -3.33
C SER A 257 8.97 4.11 -4.37
N GLN A 258 9.22 2.87 -3.94
CA GLN A 258 9.59 1.77 -4.83
C GLN A 258 8.42 1.38 -5.74
N LEU A 259 7.21 1.24 -5.19
CA LEU A 259 5.99 1.00 -5.95
C LEU A 259 5.80 2.09 -7.03
N ILE A 260 5.86 3.36 -6.61
CA ILE A 260 5.69 4.52 -7.48
C ILE A 260 6.70 4.48 -8.62
N GLN A 261 7.98 4.25 -8.32
CA GLN A 261 9.02 4.26 -9.34
C GLN A 261 8.82 3.13 -10.36
N ALA A 262 8.50 1.92 -9.90
CA ALA A 262 8.23 0.79 -10.78
C ALA A 262 7.03 1.04 -11.70
N VAL A 263 5.92 1.54 -11.14
CA VAL A 263 4.70 1.82 -11.92
C VAL A 263 4.92 2.99 -12.88
N LYS A 264 5.63 4.05 -12.48
CA LYS A 264 5.99 5.17 -13.36
C LYS A 264 6.74 4.71 -14.60
N VAL A 265 7.78 3.89 -14.42
CA VAL A 265 8.57 3.35 -15.53
C VAL A 265 7.70 2.47 -16.43
N ALA A 266 6.90 1.58 -15.84
CA ALA A 266 6.04 0.69 -16.60
C ALA A 266 4.99 1.44 -17.44
N VAL A 267 4.32 2.44 -16.85
CA VAL A 267 3.30 3.24 -17.55
C VAL A 267 3.92 4.11 -18.65
N ALA A 268 5.04 4.79 -18.37
CA ALA A 268 5.70 5.65 -19.36
C ALA A 268 6.26 4.86 -20.55
N ASN A 269 6.68 3.61 -20.34
CA ASN A 269 7.17 2.75 -21.42
C ASN A 269 6.06 2.15 -22.30
N ASN A 270 4.82 2.10 -21.79
CA ASN A 270 3.71 1.42 -22.47
C ASN A 270 2.57 2.36 -22.88
N THR A 271 2.63 3.64 -22.50
CA THR A 271 1.54 4.61 -22.70
C THR A 271 2.10 6.01 -22.92
N LYS A 272 1.23 6.96 -23.28
CA LYS A 272 1.56 8.39 -23.32
C LYS A 272 1.42 9.10 -21.96
N GLN A 273 0.95 8.39 -20.93
CA GLN A 273 0.71 8.96 -19.60
C GLN A 273 2.03 9.06 -18.84
N VAL A 274 2.19 10.12 -18.05
CA VAL A 274 3.37 10.33 -17.21
C VAL A 274 2.91 10.42 -15.75
N PRO A 275 2.84 9.28 -15.04
CA PRO A 275 2.43 9.28 -13.65
C PRO A 275 3.39 10.10 -12.77
N VAL A 276 2.81 10.75 -11.78
CA VAL A 276 3.55 11.57 -10.81
C VAL A 276 3.29 11.04 -9.42
N GLY A 277 4.35 10.66 -8.70
CA GLY A 277 4.24 10.32 -7.29
C GLY A 277 5.35 10.98 -6.48
N ARG A 278 4.99 11.55 -5.33
CA ARG A 278 5.88 12.24 -4.39
C ARG A 278 5.14 12.57 -3.07
N PRO A 279 5.86 13.00 -2.01
CA PRO A 279 5.24 13.56 -0.82
C PRO A 279 4.37 14.79 -1.15
N LEU A 280 3.23 14.91 -0.47
CA LEU A 280 2.33 16.05 -0.53
C LEU A 280 2.88 17.17 0.37
N GLN A 281 2.92 18.40 -0.14
CA GLN A 281 3.43 19.55 0.60
C GLN A 281 2.34 20.20 1.47
N GLY A 282 2.73 20.78 2.61
CA GLY A 282 1.82 21.57 3.46
C GLY A 282 0.76 20.78 4.24
N VAL A 283 0.76 19.45 4.15
CA VAL A 283 -0.24 18.55 4.78
C VAL A 283 0.28 17.75 5.98
N GLY A 284 1.47 18.10 6.48
CA GLY A 284 2.06 17.45 7.67
C GLY A 284 2.80 16.15 7.37
N ASP A 285 3.36 16.00 6.18
CA ASP A 285 4.40 15.00 5.90
C ASP A 285 5.65 15.30 6.75
N ALA A 286 6.19 14.28 7.41
CA ALA A 286 7.40 14.40 8.22
C ALA A 286 8.58 13.62 7.60
N GLY A 287 8.50 13.26 6.31
CA GLY A 287 9.54 12.48 5.63
C GLY A 287 9.42 10.97 5.73
N GLY A 288 8.28 10.47 6.21
CA GLY A 288 8.08 9.03 6.28
C GLY A 288 7.61 8.40 4.97
N GLU A 289 7.41 7.08 5.01
CA GLU A 289 6.83 6.30 3.91
C GLU A 289 5.85 5.24 4.43
N PHE A 290 4.74 5.03 3.71
CA PHE A 290 3.92 3.85 3.94
C PHE A 290 4.68 2.61 3.43
N ILE A 291 4.71 1.55 4.24
CA ILE A 291 5.34 0.29 3.90
C ILE A 291 4.27 -0.76 3.65
N PHE A 292 4.26 -1.34 2.45
CA PHE A 292 3.45 -2.50 2.15
C PHE A 292 4.11 -3.73 2.76
N TYR A 293 3.39 -4.43 3.63
CA TYR A 293 3.80 -5.72 4.16
C TYR A 293 3.07 -6.83 3.42
N ASN A 294 3.81 -7.75 2.81
CA ASN A 294 3.23 -8.90 2.12
C ASN A 294 2.95 -10.01 3.14
N HIS A 295 1.68 -10.39 3.26
CA HIS A 295 1.22 -11.41 4.19
C HIS A 295 0.98 -12.78 3.52
N GLN A 296 1.12 -12.87 2.18
CA GLN A 296 1.06 -14.17 1.50
C GLN A 296 2.23 -15.05 1.97
N GLY A 297 1.89 -16.18 2.60
CA GLY A 297 2.85 -17.16 3.12
C GLY A 297 2.87 -17.32 4.65
N LYS A 298 2.21 -16.44 5.42
CA LYS A 298 2.18 -16.55 6.90
C LYS A 298 1.03 -17.40 7.47
N ASP A 299 0.12 -17.89 6.62
CA ASP A 299 -1.10 -18.61 7.05
C ASP A 299 -1.05 -20.14 6.85
N HIS A 300 0.10 -20.70 6.45
CA HIS A 300 0.24 -22.15 6.27
C HIS A 300 0.63 -22.92 7.54
N SER A 301 0.70 -22.27 8.71
CA SER A 301 0.97 -22.95 10.00
C SER A 301 -0.27 -23.17 10.86
N LYS A 302 -1.48 -22.95 10.33
CA LYS A 302 -2.76 -23.25 11.01
C LYS A 302 -3.71 -23.99 10.07
N LYS A 303 -3.32 -25.20 9.67
CA LYS A 303 -4.26 -26.26 9.26
C LYS A 303 -3.78 -27.58 9.81
#